data_AF-A0A2G9RHW4-F1
#
_entry.id   AF-A0A2G9RHW4-F1
#
_cell.length_a   1.000
_cell.length_b   1.000
_cell.length_c   1.000
_cell.angle_alpha   90.00
_cell.angle_beta   90.00
_cell.angle_gamma   90.00
#
_symmetry.space_group_name_H-M   'P 1'
#
loop_
_entity.id
_entity.type
_entity.pdbx_description
1 polymer ?
#
loop_
_entity_poly.entity_id
_entity_poly.type
_entity_poly.pdbx_seq_one_letter_code
_entity_poly.pdbx_strand_id
1 'polypeptide(L)'
;MDFLFGRRKTPEEMLRQNQRALTRAIRELDRERQKLEQQEKKVIADIKKMAKQGQMVSGDVYNLVLFLHPLALLEVSCFHYPFMDAVKIMAKDLVRTRRYVKKFILMRANIQAVSLKIQTLKSNNSMAQAMKGVTKAMATMNRQLKLPQIQKIMMEFEKQTEIMDMKEEMMNDAIDDAMGDEDDEEE
;
A
#
# COMPACT_ATOMS: atom_id res chain seq x y z
N MET A 1 9.12 37.89 -22.00
CA MET A 1 8.12 36.94 -22.56
C MET A 1 8.52 35.48 -22.32
N ASP A 2 9.51 35.18 -21.47
CA ASP A 2 9.97 33.80 -21.17
C ASP A 2 9.27 33.12 -19.98
N PHE A 3 8.31 33.80 -19.34
CA PHE A 3 7.53 33.24 -18.23
C PHE A 3 6.28 32.49 -18.70
N LEU A 4 5.87 32.68 -19.96
CA LEU A 4 4.65 32.06 -20.54
C LEU A 4 4.90 30.72 -21.25
N PHE A 5 6.11 30.50 -21.79
CA PHE A 5 6.54 29.19 -22.28
C PHE A 5 7.35 28.52 -21.17
N GLY A 6 6.66 27.78 -20.31
CA GLY A 6 7.28 27.04 -19.22
C GLY A 6 8.48 26.24 -19.73
N ARG A 7 9.68 26.54 -19.21
CA ARG A 7 10.91 25.83 -19.58
C ARG A 7 10.64 24.33 -19.54
N ARG A 8 10.86 23.65 -20.67
CA ARG A 8 10.73 22.20 -20.74
C ARG A 8 11.74 21.60 -19.76
N LYS A 9 11.26 20.88 -18.76
CA LYS A 9 12.13 20.14 -17.84
C LYS A 9 12.99 19.18 -18.64
N THR A 10 14.29 19.28 -18.46
CA THR A 10 15.25 18.35 -19.06
C THR A 10 15.02 16.94 -18.48
N PRO A 11 15.46 15.88 -19.17
CA PRO A 11 15.41 14.53 -18.63
C PRO A 11 15.98 14.45 -17.21
N GLU A 12 17.14 15.08 -16.95
CA GLU A 12 17.77 15.11 -15.62
C GLU A 12 16.91 15.77 -14.53
N GLU A 13 16.20 16.85 -14.85
CA GLU A 13 15.28 17.50 -13.90
C GLU A 13 14.08 16.62 -13.57
N MET A 14 13.56 15.88 -14.55
CA MET A 14 12.49 14.91 -14.33
C MET A 14 12.94 13.74 -13.45
N LEU A 15 14.16 13.24 -13.65
CA LEU A 15 14.75 12.19 -12.81
C LEU A 15 14.83 12.63 -11.35
N ARG A 16 15.30 13.86 -11.11
CA ARG A 16 15.35 14.46 -9.78
C ARG A 16 13.95 14.63 -9.19
N GLN A 17 12.96 15.02 -9.99
CA GLN A 17 11.57 15.13 -9.55
C GLN A 17 10.99 13.76 -9.17
N ASN A 18 11.20 12.73 -9.99
CA ASN A 18 10.74 11.37 -9.75
C ASN A 18 11.39 10.77 -8.49
N GLN A 19 12.70 10.96 -8.29
CA GLN A 19 13.37 10.55 -7.05
C GLN A 19 12.78 11.22 -5.81
N ARG A 20 12.48 12.52 -5.89
CA ARG A 20 11.87 13.26 -4.78
C ARG A 20 10.45 12.75 -4.49
N ALA A 21 9.65 12.49 -5.52
CA ALA A 21 8.31 11.94 -5.39
C ALA A 21 8.33 10.55 -4.74
N LEU A 22 9.21 9.65 -5.22
CA LEU A 22 9.43 8.32 -4.64
C LEU A 22 9.87 8.38 -3.17
N THR A 23 10.81 9.27 -2.85
CA THR A 23 11.30 9.42 -1.46
C THR A 23 10.19 9.93 -0.52
N ARG A 24 9.34 10.85 -0.99
CA ARG A 24 8.16 11.31 -0.23
C ARG A 24 7.17 10.17 -0.01
N ALA A 25 6.89 9.38 -1.05
CA ALA A 25 6.01 8.23 -0.96
C ALA A 25 6.52 7.18 0.04
N ILE A 26 7.81 6.84 0.01
CA ILE A 26 8.43 5.90 0.97
C ILE A 26 8.20 6.37 2.42
N ARG A 27 8.45 7.65 2.70
CA ARG A 27 8.28 8.21 4.05
C ARG A 27 6.82 8.22 4.51
N GLU A 28 5.87 8.49 3.61
CA GLU A 28 4.45 8.44 3.93
C GLU A 28 3.99 7.01 4.24
N LEU A 29 4.45 6.04 3.45
CA LEU A 29 4.17 4.62 3.71
C LEU A 29 4.76 4.14 5.03
N ASP A 30 5.97 4.57 5.40
CA ASP A 30 6.57 4.24 6.69
C ASP A 30 5.78 4.83 7.86
N ARG A 31 5.28 6.07 7.74
CA ARG A 31 4.40 6.68 8.76
C ARG A 31 3.11 5.90 8.95
N GLU A 32 2.44 5.54 7.86
CA GLU A 32 1.20 4.75 7.92
C GLU A 32 1.44 3.34 8.48
N ARG A 33 2.55 2.69 8.09
CA ARG A 33 2.94 1.40 8.67
C ARG A 33 3.12 1.50 10.18
N GLN A 34 3.82 2.54 10.67
CA GLN A 34 4.04 2.73 12.10
C GLN A 34 2.73 2.90 12.87
N LYS A 35 1.72 3.59 12.31
CA LYS A 35 0.40 3.71 12.94
C LYS A 35 -0.28 2.34 13.06
N LEU A 36 -0.22 1.52 12.01
CA LEU A 36 -0.76 0.15 12.02
C LEU A 36 -0.02 -0.75 13.01
N GLU A 37 1.31 -0.65 13.11
CA GLU A 37 2.10 -1.38 14.11
C GLU A 37 1.74 -0.97 15.55
N GLN A 38 1.48 0.32 15.79
CA GLN A 38 1.02 0.78 17.09
C GLN A 38 -0.38 0.26 17.42
N GLN A 39 -1.30 0.27 16.45
CA GLN A 39 -2.62 -0.34 16.60
C GLN A 39 -2.52 -1.84 16.89
N GLU A 40 -1.65 -2.56 16.17
CA GLU A 40 -1.39 -3.97 16.42
C GLU A 40 -0.95 -4.21 17.87
N LYS A 41 0.01 -3.41 18.37
CA LYS A 41 0.48 -3.51 19.76
C LYS A 41 -0.63 -3.21 20.77
N LYS A 42 -1.48 -2.21 20.51
CA LYS A 42 -2.63 -1.87 21.37
C LYS A 42 -3.63 -3.02 21.44
N VAL A 43 -4.04 -3.57 20.28
CA VAL A 43 -4.97 -4.70 20.22
C VAL A 43 -4.40 -5.93 20.93
N ILE A 44 -3.09 -6.21 20.81
CA ILE A 44 -2.45 -7.30 21.57
C ILE A 44 -2.52 -7.03 23.07
N ALA A 45 -2.25 -5.81 23.51
CA ALA A 45 -2.32 -5.44 24.93
C ALA A 45 -3.75 -5.56 25.47
N ASP A 46 -4.74 -5.14 24.70
CA ASP A 46 -6.16 -5.21 25.07
C ASP A 46 -6.65 -6.67 25.15
N ILE A 47 -6.29 -7.51 24.17
CA ILE A 47 -6.58 -8.95 24.22
C ILE A 47 -5.94 -9.59 25.46
N LYS A 48 -4.67 -9.27 25.77
CA LYS A 48 -3.99 -9.79 26.97
C LYS A 48 -4.64 -9.29 28.27
N LYS A 49 -5.06 -8.03 28.31
CA LYS A 49 -5.74 -7.45 29.48
C LYS A 49 -7.09 -8.10 29.70
N MET A 50 -7.87 -8.28 28.64
CA MET A 50 -9.16 -8.98 28.70
C MET A 50 -8.97 -10.44 29.12
N ALA A 51 -8.00 -11.16 28.57
CA ALA A 51 -7.70 -12.53 28.98
C ALA A 51 -7.26 -12.66 30.45
N LYS A 52 -6.75 -11.59 31.07
CA LYS A 52 -6.42 -11.54 32.50
C LYS A 52 -7.61 -11.17 33.38
N GLN A 53 -8.50 -10.31 32.89
CA GLN A 53 -9.68 -9.83 33.61
C GLN A 53 -10.83 -10.85 33.57
N GLY A 54 -11.04 -11.48 32.43
CA GLY A 54 -11.82 -12.71 32.35
C GLY A 54 -10.88 -13.86 32.65
N GLN A 55 -10.78 -14.26 33.92
CA GLN A 55 -10.24 -15.58 34.24
C GLN A 55 -10.94 -16.59 33.34
N MET A 56 -10.21 -17.16 32.38
CA MET A 56 -10.60 -18.41 31.75
C MET A 56 -10.47 -19.46 32.84
N VAL A 57 -11.48 -19.55 33.70
CA VAL A 57 -11.61 -20.68 34.61
C VAL A 57 -11.77 -21.87 33.69
N SER A 58 -10.87 -22.83 33.82
CA SER A 58 -10.82 -24.10 33.09
C SER A 58 -12.05 -25.00 33.34
N GLY A 59 -13.21 -24.42 33.67
CA GLY A 59 -14.44 -25.10 34.09
C GLY A 59 -15.51 -25.22 32.99
N ASP A 60 -15.51 -24.37 31.96
CA ASP A 60 -16.60 -24.39 30.97
C ASP A 60 -16.52 -25.56 29.97
N VAL A 61 -15.43 -26.34 30.00
CA VAL A 61 -15.31 -27.59 29.21
C VAL A 61 -16.02 -28.76 29.91
N TYR A 62 -16.27 -28.69 31.22
CA TYR A 62 -16.82 -29.80 32.00
C TYR A 62 -18.35 -29.74 32.20
N ASN A 63 -19.06 -28.78 31.61
CA ASN A 63 -20.52 -28.70 31.73
C ASN A 63 -21.28 -29.19 30.48
N LEU A 64 -20.59 -29.86 29.54
CA LEU A 64 -21.23 -30.46 28.36
C LEU A 64 -21.66 -31.93 28.55
N VAL A 65 -21.50 -32.52 29.74
CA VAL A 65 -21.79 -33.95 29.99
C VAL A 65 -22.73 -34.19 31.18
N LEU A 66 -23.58 -33.22 31.54
CA LEU A 66 -24.52 -33.39 32.67
C LEU A 66 -25.93 -32.87 32.41
N PHE A 67 -26.40 -32.93 31.16
CA PHE A 67 -27.83 -32.77 30.84
C PHE A 67 -28.39 -34.05 30.22
N LEU A 68 -28.69 -35.01 31.08
CA LEU A 68 -29.60 -36.12 30.78
C LEU A 68 -30.62 -36.31 31.92
N HIS A 69 -31.24 -35.22 32.36
CA HIS A 69 -32.38 -35.28 33.29
C HIS A 69 -33.47 -34.27 32.87
N PRO A 70 -34.70 -34.73 32.56
CA PRO A 70 -35.78 -33.85 32.12
C PRO A 70 -36.62 -33.48 33.34
N LEU A 71 -36.49 -32.27 33.90
CA LEU A 71 -37.46 -31.57 34.78
C LEU A 71 -36.74 -30.43 35.52
N ALA A 72 -36.50 -29.31 34.84
CA ALA A 72 -36.26 -28.01 35.47
C ALA A 72 -36.42 -26.90 34.43
N LEU A 73 -37.64 -26.40 34.31
CA LEU A 73 -37.89 -25.03 33.87
C LEU A 73 -37.40 -24.11 34.99
N LEU A 74 -36.13 -23.71 34.94
CA LEU A 74 -35.63 -22.56 35.69
C LEU A 74 -34.62 -21.88 34.78
N GLU A 75 -34.94 -20.65 34.37
CA GLU A 75 -34.07 -19.63 33.79
C GLU A 75 -32.61 -20.07 33.55
N VAL A 76 -32.35 -20.85 32.50
CA VAL A 76 -31.00 -20.95 31.95
C VAL A 76 -30.81 -19.70 31.10
N SER A 77 -30.60 -18.63 31.85
CA SER A 77 -29.93 -17.41 31.49
C SER A 77 -29.22 -17.54 30.15
N CYS A 78 -29.55 -16.63 29.25
CA CYS A 78 -28.70 -16.22 28.16
C CYS A 78 -27.34 -15.72 28.70
N PHE A 79 -26.52 -16.59 29.29
CA PHE A 79 -25.09 -16.37 29.50
C PHE A 79 -24.36 -16.70 28.19
N HIS A 80 -24.84 -16.14 27.09
CA HIS A 80 -24.06 -16.06 25.86
C HIS A 80 -22.96 -15.03 26.13
N TYR A 81 -21.80 -15.54 26.53
CA TYR A 81 -20.62 -14.80 27.00
C TYR A 81 -20.28 -13.61 26.05
N PRO A 82 -20.71 -12.36 26.32
CA PRO A 82 -20.38 -11.21 25.47
C PRO A 82 -18.86 -10.94 25.42
N PHE A 83 -18.14 -11.49 26.41
CA PHE A 83 -16.70 -11.44 26.53
C PHE A 83 -15.97 -12.27 25.45
N MET A 84 -16.45 -13.48 25.09
CA MET A 84 -15.77 -14.29 24.08
C MET A 84 -15.92 -13.72 22.67
N ASP A 85 -17.06 -13.10 22.38
CA ASP A 85 -17.28 -12.43 21.09
C ASP A 85 -16.40 -11.21 20.91
N ALA A 86 -16.21 -10.40 21.96
CA ALA A 86 -15.30 -9.27 21.95
C ALA A 86 -13.86 -9.71 21.61
N VAL A 87 -13.34 -10.73 22.31
CA VAL A 87 -12.00 -11.31 22.05
C VAL A 87 -11.88 -11.84 20.63
N LYS A 88 -12.91 -12.52 20.11
CA LYS A 88 -12.95 -13.04 18.74
C LYS A 88 -12.93 -11.94 17.70
N ILE A 89 -13.63 -10.82 17.94
CA ILE A 89 -13.62 -9.66 17.04
C ILE A 89 -12.23 -9.02 17.02
N MET A 90 -11.61 -8.79 18.17
CA MET A 90 -10.25 -8.23 18.24
C MET A 90 -9.20 -9.15 17.63
N ALA A 91 -9.33 -10.47 17.80
CA ALA A 91 -8.43 -11.43 17.15
C ALA A 91 -8.54 -11.35 15.61
N LYS A 92 -9.75 -11.22 15.07
CA LYS A 92 -9.96 -10.98 13.63
C LYS A 92 -9.35 -9.65 13.19
N ASP A 93 -9.49 -8.60 13.98
CA ASP A 93 -8.92 -7.29 13.69
C ASP A 93 -7.38 -7.32 13.68
N LEU A 94 -6.78 -8.01 14.65
CA LEU A 94 -5.32 -8.23 14.70
C LEU A 94 -4.80 -8.90 13.43
N VAL A 95 -5.47 -9.95 12.95
CA VAL A 95 -5.08 -10.65 11.72
C VAL A 95 -5.19 -9.74 10.49
N ARG A 96 -6.22 -8.89 10.42
CA ARG A 96 -6.37 -7.89 9.34
C ARG A 96 -5.24 -6.88 9.38
N THR A 97 -4.96 -6.30 10.55
CA THR A 97 -3.89 -5.31 10.76
C THR A 97 -2.52 -5.88 10.39
N ARG A 98 -2.19 -7.11 10.80
CA ARG A 98 -0.94 -7.78 10.36
C ARG A 98 -0.84 -7.94 8.85
N ARG A 99 -1.94 -8.31 8.19
CA ARG A 99 -1.98 -8.41 6.73
C ARG A 99 -1.74 -7.05 6.08
N TYR A 100 -2.27 -5.97 6.66
CA TYR A 100 -2.02 -4.61 6.19
C TYR A 100 -0.56 -4.18 6.39
N VAL A 101 0.03 -4.40 7.58
CA VAL A 101 1.46 -4.14 7.84
C VAL A 101 2.35 -4.85 6.81
N LYS A 102 2.10 -6.14 6.53
CA LYS A 102 2.84 -6.91 5.51
C LYS A 102 2.72 -6.28 4.12
N LYS A 103 1.53 -5.83 3.71
CA LYS A 103 1.33 -5.15 2.42
C LYS A 103 2.09 -3.84 2.34
N PHE A 104 2.12 -3.06 3.42
CA PHE A 104 2.91 -1.82 3.49
C PHE A 104 4.41 -2.08 3.35
N ILE A 105 4.93 -3.15 3.96
CA ILE A 105 6.33 -3.56 3.81
C ILE A 105 6.65 -3.92 2.35
N LEU A 106 5.77 -4.69 1.70
CA LEU A 106 5.92 -5.04 0.27
C LEU A 106 5.86 -3.80 -0.63
N MET A 107 4.95 -2.88 -0.37
CA MET A 107 4.83 -1.64 -1.15
C MET A 107 6.08 -0.78 -1.03
N ARG A 108 6.58 -0.59 0.19
CA ARG A 108 7.83 0.13 0.47
C ARG A 108 8.99 -0.49 -0.31
N ALA A 109 9.11 -1.82 -0.30
CA ALA A 109 10.16 -2.54 -1.02
C ALA A 109 10.07 -2.33 -2.54
N ASN A 110 8.88 -2.39 -3.13
CA ASN A 110 8.68 -2.16 -4.57
C ASN A 110 9.09 -0.74 -5.00
N ILE A 111 8.68 0.27 -4.22
CA ILE A 111 9.02 1.67 -4.48
C ILE A 111 10.52 1.92 -4.27
N GLN A 112 11.10 1.33 -3.23
CA GLN A 112 12.53 1.42 -2.96
C GLN A 112 13.36 0.79 -4.09
N ALA A 113 12.94 -0.37 -4.61
CA ALA A 113 13.60 -1.00 -5.75
C ALA A 113 13.62 -0.09 -6.98
N VAL A 114 12.52 0.61 -7.26
CA VAL A 114 12.47 1.59 -8.35
C VAL A 114 13.28 2.84 -8.06
N SER A 115 13.28 3.35 -6.82
CA SER A 115 14.15 4.47 -6.44
C SER A 115 15.62 4.15 -6.71
N LEU A 116 16.07 2.93 -6.40
CA LEU A 116 17.43 2.46 -6.68
C LEU A 116 17.68 2.28 -8.19
N LYS A 117 16.68 1.77 -8.92
CA LYS A 117 16.74 1.61 -10.38
C LYS A 117 16.80 2.97 -11.12
N ILE A 118 16.16 4.00 -10.58
CA ILE A 118 16.24 5.38 -11.10
C ILE A 118 17.56 6.06 -10.76
N GLN A 119 18.17 5.71 -9.64
CA GLN A 119 19.51 6.21 -9.31
C GLN A 119 20.60 5.64 -10.22
N THR A 120 20.41 4.41 -10.70
CA THR A 120 21.43 3.68 -11.47
C THR A 120 21.24 3.77 -12.99
N LEU A 121 20.04 4.01 -13.49
CA LEU A 121 19.78 4.04 -14.94
C LEU A 121 19.79 5.47 -15.50
N LYS A 122 20.65 5.69 -16.50
CA LYS A 122 20.63 6.87 -17.40
C LYS A 122 19.60 6.73 -18.54
N SER A 123 19.16 5.52 -18.89
CA SER A 123 18.20 5.28 -19.98
C SER A 123 16.75 5.53 -19.55
N ASN A 124 16.06 6.37 -20.32
CA ASN A 124 14.65 6.72 -20.10
C ASN A 124 13.69 5.51 -20.22
N ASN A 125 13.90 4.61 -21.19
CA ASN A 125 12.98 3.49 -21.47
C ASN A 125 12.88 2.48 -20.29
N SER A 126 14.02 2.03 -19.77
CA SER A 126 14.06 1.11 -18.61
C SER A 126 13.45 1.71 -17.34
N MET A 127 13.38 3.04 -17.26
CA MET A 127 12.73 3.77 -16.19
C MET A 127 11.21 3.74 -16.31
N ALA A 128 10.70 3.96 -17.52
CA ALA A 128 9.27 3.86 -17.82
C ALA A 128 8.73 2.47 -17.46
N GLN A 129 9.45 1.40 -17.82
CA GLN A 129 9.08 0.04 -17.47
C GLN A 129 9.08 -0.21 -15.95
N ALA A 130 10.08 0.29 -15.24
CA ALA A 130 10.17 0.16 -13.78
C ALA A 130 9.02 0.89 -13.06
N MET A 131 8.69 2.10 -13.52
CA MET A 131 7.56 2.88 -13.03
C MET A 131 6.22 2.16 -13.28
N LYS A 132 5.99 1.65 -14.50
CA LYS A 132 4.78 0.87 -14.83
C LYS A 132 4.58 -0.35 -13.91
N GLY A 133 5.65 -1.04 -13.55
CA GLY A 133 5.60 -2.16 -12.57
C GLY A 133 5.17 -1.72 -11.17
N VAL A 134 5.67 -0.58 -10.69
CA VAL A 134 5.27 -0.01 -9.40
C VAL A 134 3.82 0.47 -9.40
N THR A 135 3.36 1.14 -10.47
CA THR A 135 1.96 1.57 -10.59
C THR A 135 1.01 0.39 -10.51
N LYS A 136 1.31 -0.72 -11.20
CA LYS A 136 0.51 -1.96 -11.11
C LYS A 136 0.49 -2.57 -9.70
N ALA A 137 1.64 -2.58 -9.02
CA ALA A 137 1.73 -3.06 -7.64
C ALA A 137 0.93 -2.17 -6.68
N MET A 138 1.01 -0.84 -6.84
CA MET A 138 0.21 0.13 -6.07
C MET A 138 -1.28 -0.03 -6.35
N ALA A 139 -1.70 -0.20 -7.61
CA ALA A 139 -3.10 -0.38 -8.01
C ALA A 139 -3.71 -1.61 -7.35
N THR A 140 -2.97 -2.73 -7.36
CA THR A 140 -3.39 -3.98 -6.70
C THR A 140 -3.56 -3.80 -5.19
N MET A 141 -2.71 -2.97 -4.56
CA MET A 141 -2.77 -2.71 -3.13
C MET A 141 -3.92 -1.75 -2.76
N ASN A 142 -4.20 -0.73 -3.58
CA ASN A 142 -5.23 0.29 -3.33
C ASN A 142 -6.66 -0.29 -3.34
N ARG A 143 -6.95 -1.29 -4.17
CA ARG A 143 -8.28 -1.97 -4.19
C ARG A 143 -8.69 -2.52 -2.82
N GLN A 144 -7.73 -2.87 -1.98
CA GLN A 144 -7.97 -3.55 -0.70
C GLN A 144 -7.68 -2.66 0.52
N LEU A 145 -7.13 -1.47 0.29
CA LEU A 145 -6.72 -0.50 1.30
C LEU A 145 -7.18 0.87 0.80
N LYS A 146 -8.43 1.25 1.14
CA LYS A 146 -8.99 2.58 0.86
C LYS A 146 -8.32 3.63 1.76
N LEU A 147 -7.03 3.86 1.55
CA LEU A 147 -6.26 4.84 2.29
C LEU A 147 -6.09 6.08 1.40
N PRO A 148 -6.66 7.23 1.80
CA PRO A 148 -6.63 8.44 0.98
C PRO A 148 -5.21 8.93 0.68
N GLN A 149 -4.20 8.55 1.47
CA GLN A 149 -2.80 8.88 1.19
C GLN A 149 -2.21 8.07 0.05
N ILE A 150 -2.58 6.79 -0.09
CA ILE A 150 -2.13 5.95 -1.20
C ILE A 150 -2.71 6.46 -2.51
N GLN A 151 -3.95 6.94 -2.50
CA GLN A 151 -4.58 7.54 -3.68
C GLN A 151 -3.84 8.78 -4.17
N LYS A 152 -3.39 9.66 -3.26
CA LYS A 152 -2.58 10.84 -3.62
C LYS A 152 -1.24 10.43 -4.22
N ILE A 153 -0.58 9.44 -3.63
CA ILE A 153 0.69 8.92 -4.15
C ILE A 153 0.48 8.31 -5.54
N MET A 154 -0.59 7.52 -5.72
CA MET A 154 -0.93 6.89 -7.00
C MET A 154 -1.24 7.91 -8.08
N MET A 155 -2.05 8.93 -7.78
CA MET A 155 -2.39 10.00 -8.73
C MET A 155 -1.15 10.81 -9.14
N GLU A 156 -0.26 11.12 -8.19
CA GLU A 156 1.01 11.79 -8.50
C GLU A 156 1.89 10.89 -9.39
N PHE A 157 1.93 9.60 -9.10
CA PHE A 157 2.75 8.63 -9.81
C PHE A 157 2.23 8.33 -11.22
N GLU A 158 0.92 8.19 -11.37
CA GLU A 158 0.23 8.07 -12.66
C GLU A 158 0.51 9.32 -13.50
N LYS A 159 0.35 10.52 -12.93
CA LYS A 159 0.68 11.76 -13.62
C LYS A 159 2.15 11.83 -14.06
N GLN A 160 3.10 11.36 -13.25
CA GLN A 160 4.51 11.31 -13.66
C GLN A 160 4.76 10.26 -14.76
N THR A 161 4.00 9.16 -14.75
CA THR A 161 4.08 8.10 -15.79
C THR A 161 3.50 8.60 -17.11
N GLU A 162 2.36 9.29 -17.07
CA GLU A 162 1.65 9.83 -18.23
C GLU A 162 2.44 10.97 -18.89
N ILE A 163 3.07 11.84 -18.09
CA ILE A 163 4.02 12.85 -18.59
C ILE A 163 5.25 12.18 -19.22
N MET A 164 5.65 11.00 -18.78
CA MET A 164 6.77 10.26 -19.35
C MET A 164 6.39 9.64 -20.68
N ASP A 165 5.22 8.99 -20.76
CA ASP A 165 4.70 8.38 -22.00
C ASP A 165 4.46 9.47 -23.08
N MET A 166 3.80 10.60 -22.73
CA MET A 166 3.65 11.74 -23.66
C MET A 166 4.98 12.32 -24.13
N LYS A 167 6.01 12.34 -23.27
CA LYS A 167 7.32 12.87 -23.63
C LYS A 167 8.15 11.89 -24.45
N GLU A 168 7.92 10.59 -24.30
CA GLU A 168 8.52 9.56 -25.16
C GLU A 168 7.93 9.68 -26.57
N GLU A 169 6.61 9.86 -26.70
CA GLU A 169 5.96 10.16 -27.97
C GLU A 169 6.51 11.45 -28.61
N MET A 170 6.52 12.58 -27.88
CA MET A 170 7.08 13.83 -28.41
C MET A 170 8.60 13.80 -28.69
N MET A 171 9.33 12.88 -28.07
CA MET A 171 10.77 12.71 -28.30
C MET A 171 11.02 11.79 -29.50
N ASN A 172 10.20 10.77 -29.68
CA ASN A 172 10.19 9.97 -30.91
C ASN A 172 9.79 10.85 -32.10
N ASP A 173 8.74 11.67 -31.98
CA ASP A 173 8.30 12.59 -33.04
C ASP A 173 9.39 13.63 -33.39
N ALA A 174 10.09 14.18 -32.40
CA ALA A 174 11.17 15.14 -32.65
C ALA A 174 12.47 14.51 -33.17
N ILE A 175 12.66 13.20 -32.95
CA ILE A 175 13.78 12.44 -33.53
C ILE A 175 13.42 12.00 -34.95
N ASP A 176 12.18 11.57 -35.19
CA ASP A 176 11.65 11.26 -36.52
C ASP A 176 11.60 12.52 -37.39
N ASP A 177 11.19 13.69 -36.89
CA ASP A 177 11.23 14.95 -37.65
C ASP A 177 12.68 15.43 -37.91
N ALA A 178 13.64 15.05 -37.06
CA ALA A 178 15.05 15.41 -37.22
C ALA A 178 15.86 14.37 -38.03
N MET A 179 15.36 13.14 -38.16
CA MET A 179 15.95 12.06 -38.97
C MET A 179 15.18 11.81 -40.28
N GLY A 180 13.98 12.37 -40.43
CA GLY A 180 13.10 12.20 -41.58
C GLY A 180 13.42 13.10 -42.77
N ASP A 181 14.60 13.75 -42.80
CA ASP A 181 15.02 14.67 -43.87
C ASP A 181 16.49 14.45 -44.32
N GLU A 182 17.09 13.29 -44.04
CA GLU A 182 18.45 12.93 -44.52
C GLU A 182 18.49 11.69 -45.43
N ASP A 183 17.38 11.27 -46.05
CA ASP A 183 17.36 10.16 -47.03
C ASP A 183 16.65 10.50 -48.37
N ASP A 184 16.48 11.79 -48.69
CA ASP A 184 16.10 12.24 -50.04
C ASP A 184 17.31 12.83 -50.79
N GLU A 185 18.41 12.07 -50.91
CA GLU A 185 19.44 12.30 -51.93
C GLU A 185 19.69 11.04 -52.78
N GLU A 186 19.23 11.14 -54.03
CA GLU A 186 19.71 10.50 -55.28
C GLU A 186 19.29 9.03 -55.60
N GLU A 187 18.23 8.91 -56.41
CA GLU A 187 18.23 8.04 -57.62
C GLU A 187 18.44 8.89 -58.88
#